data_AF-A0A972D2V7-F1
#
_entry.id   AF-A0A972D2V7-F1
#
_cell.length_a   1.000
_cell.length_b   1.000
_cell.length_c   1.000
_cell.angle_alpha   90.00
_cell.angle_beta   90.00
_cell.angle_gamma   90.00
#
_symmetry.space_group_name_H-M   'P 1'
#
loop_
_entity.id
_entity.type
_entity.pdbx_description
1 polymer ?
#
loop_
_entity_poly.entity_id
_entity_poly.type
_entity_poly.pdbx_seq_one_letter_code
_entity_poly.pdbx_strand_id
1 'polypeptide(L)'
;MVSTLSLLFIICTLVIVFLFPLGLLIYLYRKEKISLKAVAVGALIFIVFQFLIRIPLLSRLGALPQFRQLMKNMFFAVLIGGLSAGLFEEVGRYLGFRFLLNKKLSWKNGVAYGLGHGGIEAIGAVGLAYINKLA
;
A
#
# COMPACT_ATOMS: atom_id res chain seq x y z
N MET A 1 -14.08 22.91 15.05
CA MET A 1 -13.43 22.17 16.14
C MET A 1 -13.61 20.68 15.84
N VAL A 2 -12.55 19.87 15.94
CA VAL A 2 -12.65 18.42 15.73
C VAL A 2 -13.41 17.83 16.92
N SER A 3 -14.40 16.97 16.68
CA SER A 3 -15.17 16.37 17.77
C SER A 3 -14.30 15.37 18.55
N THR A 4 -14.53 15.25 19.87
CA THR A 4 -13.85 14.26 20.73
C THR A 4 -14.00 12.84 20.18
N LEU A 5 -15.16 12.53 19.59
CA LEU A 5 -15.43 11.25 18.96
C LEU A 5 -14.55 11.01 17.72
N SER A 6 -14.37 12.04 16.88
CA SER A 6 -13.47 11.95 15.71
C SER A 6 -12.02 11.74 16.13
N LEU A 7 -11.56 12.44 17.18
CA LEU A 7 -10.22 12.25 17.77
C LEU A 7 -9.98 10.81 18.23
N LEU A 8 -10.97 10.23 18.92
CA LEU A 8 -10.90 8.84 19.39
C LEU A 8 -10.76 7.86 18.21
N PHE A 9 -11.58 8.01 17.16
CA PHE A 9 -11.48 7.14 15.97
C PHE A 9 -10.18 7.31 15.19
N ILE A 10 -9.62 8.52 15.14
CA ILE A 10 -8.30 8.75 14.51
C ILE A 10 -7.22 7.99 15.29
N ILE A 11 -7.21 8.10 16.62
CA ILE A 11 -6.23 7.40 17.47
C ILE A 11 -6.38 5.89 17.31
N CYS A 12 -7.61 5.34 17.37
CA CYS A 12 -7.85 3.91 17.15
C CYS A 12 -7.34 3.45 15.77
N THR A 13 -7.59 4.24 14.72
CA THR A 13 -7.13 3.93 13.37
C THR A 13 -5.60 3.87 13.30
N LEU A 14 -4.91 4.86 13.87
CA LEU A 14 -3.45 4.89 13.91
C LEU A 14 -2.90 3.67 14.66
N VAL A 15 -3.45 3.37 15.83
CA VAL A 15 -3.04 2.20 16.62
C VAL A 15 -3.18 0.91 15.79
N ILE A 16 -4.30 0.70 15.11
CA ILE A 16 -4.51 -0.50 14.28
C ILE A 16 -3.52 -0.54 13.11
N VAL A 17 -3.38 0.56 12.38
CA VAL A 17 -2.55 0.65 11.18
C VAL A 17 -1.07 0.37 11.47
N PHE A 18 -0.56 0.79 12.62
CA PHE A 18 0.82 0.54 13.02
C PHE A 18 0.99 -0.82 13.71
N LEU A 19 0.12 -1.15 14.68
CA LEU A 19 0.30 -2.35 15.49
C LEU A 19 -0.06 -3.63 14.74
N PHE A 20 -1.08 -3.62 13.87
CA PHE A 20 -1.52 -4.84 13.21
C PHE A 20 -0.46 -5.42 12.25
N PRO A 21 0.13 -4.64 11.31
CA PRO A 21 1.17 -5.17 10.43
C PRO A 21 2.43 -5.60 11.20
N LEU A 22 2.85 -4.84 12.22
CA LEU A 22 4.02 -5.16 13.03
C LEU A 22 3.78 -6.41 13.90
N GLY A 23 2.62 -6.51 14.53
CA GLY A 23 2.22 -7.67 15.32
C GLY A 23 2.13 -8.93 14.46
N LEU A 24 1.53 -8.82 13.27
CA LEU A 24 1.43 -9.93 12.32
C LEU A 24 2.80 -10.35 11.80
N LEU A 25 3.72 -9.41 11.57
CA LEU A 25 5.12 -9.68 11.23
C LEU A 25 5.82 -10.49 12.31
N ILE A 26 5.75 -10.03 13.56
CA ILE A 26 6.39 -10.70 14.69
C ILE A 26 5.81 -12.11 14.86
N TYR A 27 4.48 -12.25 14.82
CA TYR A 27 3.81 -13.54 14.96
C TYR A 27 4.21 -14.53 13.85
N LEU A 28 4.11 -14.13 12.58
CA LEU A 28 4.45 -15.01 11.46
C LEU A 28 5.95 -15.31 11.39
N TYR A 29 6.80 -14.37 11.78
CA TYR A 29 8.24 -14.62 11.85
C TYR A 29 8.58 -15.68 12.91
N ARG A 30 7.98 -15.58 14.10
CA ARG A 30 8.22 -16.52 15.20
C ARG A 30 7.60 -17.90 14.97
N LYS A 31 6.36 -17.96 14.46
CA LYS A 31 5.61 -19.20 14.30
C LYS A 31 5.90 -19.91 12.98
N GLU A 32 5.82 -19.17 11.88
CA GLU A 32 5.86 -19.75 10.52
C GLU A 32 7.24 -19.66 9.85
N LYS A 33 8.18 -18.95 10.48
CA LYS A 33 9.54 -18.67 9.96
C LYS A 33 9.52 -18.07 8.56
N ILE A 34 8.64 -17.08 8.36
CA ILE A 34 8.57 -16.36 7.09
C ILE A 34 9.88 -15.65 6.73
N SER A 35 10.16 -15.50 5.44
CA SER A 35 11.36 -14.79 4.98
C SER A 35 11.21 -13.27 5.14
N LEU A 36 12.01 -12.65 6.01
CA LEU A 36 12.07 -11.18 6.13
C LEU A 36 12.44 -10.49 4.81
N LYS A 37 13.26 -11.15 3.97
CA LYS A 37 13.54 -10.68 2.61
C LYS A 37 12.26 -10.52 1.78
N ALA A 38 11.28 -11.42 1.93
CA ALA A 38 10.03 -11.35 1.16
C ALA A 38 9.15 -10.19 1.64
N VAL A 39 9.09 -9.95 2.95
CA VAL A 39 8.45 -8.77 3.54
C VAL A 39 9.09 -7.48 3.00
N ALA A 40 10.42 -7.38 3.05
CA ALA A 40 11.14 -6.21 2.57
C ALA A 40 10.91 -5.97 1.06
N VAL A 41 10.90 -7.04 0.25
CA VAL A 41 10.59 -6.93 -1.18
C VAL A 41 9.15 -6.49 -1.41
N GLY A 42 8.18 -7.01 -0.66
CA GLY A 42 6.78 -6.57 -0.73
C GLY A 42 6.61 -5.08 -0.49
N ALA A 43 7.24 -4.58 0.59
CA ALA A 43 7.22 -3.17 0.94
C ALA A 43 7.93 -2.31 -0.12
N LEU A 44 9.12 -2.73 -0.58
CA LEU A 44 9.89 -2.03 -1.61
C LEU A 44 9.09 -1.90 -2.91
N ILE A 45 8.48 -2.99 -3.37
CA ILE A 45 7.70 -2.99 -4.61
C ILE A 45 6.50 -2.03 -4.49
N PHE A 46 5.79 -2.03 -3.36
CA PHE A 46 4.70 -1.08 -3.16
C PHE A 46 5.19 0.37 -3.22
N ILE A 47 6.26 0.71 -2.49
CA ILE A 47 6.82 2.06 -2.49
C ILE A 47 7.18 2.49 -3.91
N VAL A 48 7.91 1.66 -4.65
CA VAL A 48 8.37 2.01 -6.00
C VAL A 48 7.19 2.15 -6.96
N PHE A 49 6.34 1.13 -7.08
CA PHE A 49 5.29 1.11 -8.10
C PHE A 49 4.11 2.01 -7.76
N GLN A 50 3.72 2.08 -6.48
CA GLN A 50 2.60 2.88 -6.05
C GLN A 50 3.00 4.33 -5.77
N PHE A 51 3.94 4.55 -4.83
CA PHE A 51 4.26 5.90 -4.36
C PHE A 51 5.18 6.66 -5.30
N LEU A 52 6.16 6.01 -5.92
CA LEU A 52 7.14 6.71 -6.76
C LEU A 52 6.75 6.77 -8.23
N ILE A 53 5.92 5.84 -8.72
CA ILE A 53 5.56 5.79 -10.14
C ILE A 53 4.08 6.15 -10.35
N ARG A 54 3.14 5.34 -9.85
CA ARG A 54 1.71 5.53 -10.15
C ARG A 54 1.16 6.85 -9.63
N ILE A 55 1.39 7.20 -8.36
CA ILE A 55 0.85 8.44 -7.77
C ILE A 55 1.40 9.69 -8.50
N PRO A 56 2.72 9.84 -8.73
CA PRO A 56 3.25 10.97 -9.50
C PRO A 56 2.74 11.03 -10.93
N LEU A 57 2.57 9.88 -11.60
CA LEU A 57 2.01 9.81 -12.94
C LEU A 57 0.55 10.29 -12.96
N LEU A 58 -0.29 9.80 -12.05
CA LEU A 58 -1.69 10.24 -11.94
C LEU A 58 -1.79 11.72 -11.54
N SER A 59 -0.86 12.22 -10.72
CA SER A 59 -0.77 13.64 -10.36
C SER A 59 -0.47 14.50 -11.59
N ARG A 60 0.51 14.09 -12.41
CA ARG A 60 0.85 14.76 -13.69
C ARG A 60 -0.33 14.75 -14.66
N LEU A 61 -1.02 13.62 -14.79
CA LEU A 61 -2.23 13.52 -15.63
C LEU A 61 -3.36 14.40 -15.07
N GLY A 62 -3.55 14.45 -13.74
CA GLY A 62 -4.54 15.29 -13.05
C GLY A 62 -4.32 16.80 -13.19
N ALA A 63 -3.13 17.22 -13.61
CA ALA A 63 -2.85 18.61 -13.96
C ALA A 63 -3.43 19.01 -15.32
N LEU A 64 -3.71 18.04 -16.22
CA LEU A 64 -4.33 18.29 -17.52
C LEU A 64 -5.83 18.56 -17.36
N PRO A 65 -6.37 19.67 -17.90
CA PRO A 65 -7.79 20.02 -17.77
C PRO A 65 -8.73 18.93 -18.28
N GLN A 66 -8.39 18.30 -19.41
CA GLN A 66 -9.20 17.26 -20.06
C GLN A 66 -9.28 16.01 -19.19
N PHE A 67 -8.14 15.57 -18.63
CA PHE A 67 -8.10 14.41 -17.74
C PHE A 67 -8.84 14.71 -16.43
N ARG A 68 -8.65 15.90 -15.85
CA ARG A 68 -9.40 16.31 -14.66
C ARG A 68 -10.91 16.32 -14.89
N GLN A 69 -11.36 16.79 -16.06
CA GLN A 69 -12.78 16.79 -16.42
C GLN A 69 -13.31 15.35 -16.59
N LEU A 70 -12.54 14.48 -17.23
CA LEU A 70 -12.88 13.06 -17.37
C LEU A 70 -13.04 12.37 -16.01
N MET A 71 -12.12 12.64 -15.07
CA MET A 71 -12.14 12.06 -13.72
C MET A 71 -13.28 12.58 -12.83
N LYS A 72 -14.05 13.60 -13.25
CA LYS A 72 -15.29 13.99 -12.55
C LYS A 72 -16.42 12.98 -12.75
N ASN A 73 -16.39 12.22 -13.85
CA ASN A 73 -17.34 11.15 -14.08
C ASN A 73 -16.90 9.92 -13.28
N MET A 74 -17.76 9.47 -12.37
CA MET A 74 -17.48 8.36 -11.45
C MET A 74 -17.08 7.07 -12.19
N PHE A 75 -17.72 6.76 -13.32
CA PHE A 75 -17.42 5.55 -14.09
C PHE A 75 -15.96 5.57 -14.57
N PHE A 76 -15.52 6.67 -15.19
CA PHE A 76 -14.14 6.81 -15.64
C PHE A 76 -13.16 6.87 -14.49
N ALA A 77 -13.52 7.52 -13.38
CA ALA A 77 -12.66 7.62 -12.21
C ALA A 77 -12.37 6.24 -11.59
N VAL A 78 -13.39 5.41 -11.41
CA VAL A 78 -13.25 4.04 -10.90
C VAL A 78 -12.51 3.16 -11.90
N LEU A 79 -12.85 3.26 -13.19
CA LEU A 79 -12.21 2.45 -14.23
C LEU A 79 -10.71 2.74 -14.34
N ILE A 80 -10.32 4.01 -14.52
CA ILE A 80 -8.92 4.43 -14.66
C ILE A 80 -8.17 4.21 -13.34
N GLY A 81 -8.79 4.57 -12.22
CA GLY A 81 -8.22 4.37 -10.89
C GLY A 81 -7.93 2.90 -10.59
N GLY A 82 -8.91 2.03 -10.80
CA GLY A 82 -8.79 0.59 -10.58
C GLY A 82 -7.83 -0.10 -11.54
N LEU A 83 -7.95 0.16 -12.86
CA LEU A 83 -7.06 -0.42 -13.86
C LEU A 83 -5.61 0.02 -13.65
N SER A 84 -5.36 1.30 -13.33
CA SER A 84 -4.02 1.76 -13.01
C SER A 84 -3.49 1.11 -11.73
N ALA A 85 -4.32 0.96 -10.68
CA ALA A 85 -3.91 0.25 -9.47
C ALA A 85 -3.44 -1.17 -9.79
N GLY A 86 -4.30 -1.96 -10.44
CA GLY A 86 -4.00 -3.35 -10.79
C GLY A 86 -2.79 -3.48 -11.71
N LEU A 87 -2.67 -2.60 -12.72
CA LEU A 87 -1.54 -2.63 -13.64
C LEU A 87 -0.19 -2.42 -12.91
N PHE A 88 -0.07 -1.33 -12.13
CA PHE A 88 1.18 -1.04 -11.44
C PHE A 88 1.48 -2.07 -10.35
N GLU A 89 0.47 -2.52 -9.62
CA GLU A 89 0.63 -3.50 -8.55
C GLU A 89 1.06 -4.88 -9.08
N GLU A 90 0.38 -5.41 -10.09
CA GLU A 90 0.69 -6.75 -10.63
C GLU A 90 2.02 -6.76 -11.40
N VAL A 91 2.34 -5.69 -12.14
CA VAL A 91 3.65 -5.56 -12.80
C VAL A 91 4.76 -5.51 -11.76
N GLY A 92 4.62 -4.70 -10.72
CA GLY A 92 5.59 -4.64 -9.63
C GLY A 92 5.75 -5.98 -8.94
N ARG A 93 4.62 -6.65 -8.62
CA ARG A 93 4.61 -7.97 -7.99
C ARG A 93 5.31 -9.01 -8.84
N TYR A 94 5.00 -9.07 -10.14
CA TYR A 94 5.66 -9.94 -11.09
C TYR A 94 7.18 -9.73 -11.08
N LEU A 95 7.64 -8.48 -11.17
CA LEU A 95 9.07 -8.14 -11.17
C LEU A 95 9.74 -8.51 -9.83
N GLY A 96 9.07 -8.26 -8.71
CA GLY A 96 9.55 -8.64 -7.38
C GLY A 96 9.76 -10.15 -7.24
N PHE A 97 8.79 -10.95 -7.67
CA PHE A 97 8.91 -12.42 -7.66
C PHE A 97 9.91 -12.94 -8.69
N ARG A 98 9.92 -12.36 -9.89
CA ARG A 98 10.77 -12.81 -11.00
C ARG A 98 12.25 -12.53 -10.76
N PHE A 99 12.60 -11.42 -10.11
CA PHE A 99 14.00 -10.98 -9.97
C PHE A 99 14.52 -11.02 -8.53
N LEU A 100 13.73 -10.63 -7.53
CA LEU A 100 14.21 -10.48 -6.15
C LEU A 100 13.93 -11.72 -5.28
N LEU A 101 12.82 -12.42 -5.55
CA LEU A 101 12.38 -13.62 -4.83
C LEU A 101 12.39 -14.89 -5.69
N ASN A 102 13.09 -14.89 -6.84
CA ASN A 102 13.17 -16.00 -7.78
C ASN A 102 13.58 -17.34 -7.15
N LYS A 103 14.41 -17.32 -6.10
CA LYS A 103 14.84 -18.51 -5.34
C LYS A 103 14.02 -18.78 -4.07
N LYS A 104 12.91 -18.06 -3.87
CA LYS A 104 12.12 -18.04 -2.64
C LYS A 104 10.60 -18.13 -2.93
N LEU A 105 10.21 -18.84 -3.98
CA LEU A 105 8.81 -19.02 -4.37
C LEU A 105 8.15 -20.10 -3.50
N SER A 106 7.50 -19.68 -2.40
CA SER A 106 6.70 -20.55 -1.55
C SER A 106 5.48 -19.80 -1.03
N TRP A 107 4.42 -20.51 -0.67
CA TRP A 107 3.21 -19.91 -0.08
C TRP A 107 3.54 -19.01 1.11
N LYS A 108 4.43 -19.46 2.01
CA LYS A 108 4.89 -18.68 3.16
C LYS A 108 5.52 -17.36 2.76
N ASN A 109 6.33 -17.35 1.68
CA ASN A 109 6.95 -16.14 1.17
C ASN A 109 5.97 -15.26 0.38
N GLY A 110 4.91 -15.84 -0.20
CA GLY A 110 3.77 -15.09 -0.74
C GLY A 110 3.04 -14.31 0.35
N VAL A 111 2.71 -14.97 1.48
CA VAL A 111 2.12 -14.30 2.65
C VAL A 111 3.05 -13.23 3.21
N ALA A 112 4.35 -13.53 3.31
CA ALA A 112 5.36 -12.58 3.77
C ALA A 112 5.46 -11.35 2.86
N TYR A 113 5.46 -11.56 1.55
CA TYR A 113 5.41 -10.48 0.55
C TYR A 113 4.15 -9.63 0.73
N GLY A 114 2.98 -10.27 0.82
CA GLY A 114 1.69 -9.58 1.00
C GLY A 114 1.65 -8.75 2.29
N LEU A 115 2.20 -9.29 3.38
CA LEU A 115 2.34 -8.56 4.64
C LEU A 115 3.20 -7.30 4.49
N GLY A 116 4.35 -7.39 3.83
CA GLY A 116 5.19 -6.24 3.58
C GLY A 116 4.52 -5.20 2.69
N HIS A 117 3.84 -5.65 1.65
CA HIS A 117 3.15 -4.82 0.66
C HIS A 117 1.94 -4.09 1.27
N GLY A 118 0.99 -4.81 1.85
CA GLY A 118 -0.18 -4.23 2.50
C GLY A 118 0.16 -3.51 3.82
N GLY A 119 1.21 -3.94 4.51
CA GLY A 119 1.67 -3.29 5.74
C GLY A 119 2.20 -1.88 5.48
N ILE A 120 3.04 -1.70 4.45
CA ILE A 120 3.53 -0.37 4.08
C ILE A 120 2.43 0.49 3.47
N GLU A 121 1.47 -0.11 2.76
CA GLU A 121 0.28 0.60 2.29
C GLU A 121 -0.53 1.16 3.46
N ALA A 122 -0.84 0.33 4.45
CA ALA A 122 -1.58 0.76 5.63
C ALA A 122 -0.83 1.91 6.33
N ILE A 123 0.46 1.72 6.63
CA ILE A 123 1.26 2.71 7.36
C ILE A 123 1.44 4.00 6.56
N GLY A 124 1.83 3.88 5.28
CA GLY A 124 2.18 5.01 4.44
C GLY A 124 0.97 5.76 3.90
N ALA A 125 -0.05 5.06 3.40
CA ALA A 125 -1.22 5.70 2.81
C ALA A 125 -2.25 6.10 3.87
N VAL A 126 -2.57 5.20 4.80
CA VAL A 126 -3.60 5.47 5.83
C VAL A 126 -2.98 6.18 7.04
N GLY A 127 -1.86 5.67 7.57
CA GLY A 127 -1.20 6.23 8.75
C GLY A 127 -0.82 7.69 8.58
N LEU A 128 -0.07 8.03 7.52
CA LEU A 128 0.32 9.43 7.25
C LEU A 128 -0.88 10.34 7.00
N ALA A 129 -1.89 9.87 6.28
CA ALA A 129 -3.09 10.66 6.03
C ALA A 129 -3.87 10.99 7.31
N TYR A 130 -3.89 10.08 8.29
CA TYR A 130 -4.57 10.29 9.56
C TYR A 130 -3.73 11.09 10.57
N ILE A 131 -2.40 11.00 10.53
CA ILE A 131 -1.50 11.89 11.28
C ILE A 131 -1.74 13.34 10.87
N ASN A 132 -1.86 13.61 9.56
CA ASN A 132 -2.15 14.95 9.05
C ASN A 132 -3.52 15.50 9.49
N LYS A 133 -4.44 14.66 9.98
CA LYS A 133 -5.74 15.09 10.52
C LYS A 133 -5.71 15.43 12.01
N LEU A 134 -4.60 15.13 12.70
CA LEU A 134 -4.38 15.48 14.11
C LEU A 134 -3.72 16.85 14.29
N ALA A 135 -3.04 17.34 13.25
CA ALA A 135 -2.51 18.71 13.16
C ALA A 135 -3.63 19.69 12.76
#